data_AF-A0A059LC20-F1
#
_entry.id   AF-A0A059LC20-F1
#
_cell.length_a   1.000
_cell.length_b   1.000
_cell.length_c   1.000
_cell.angle_alpha   90.00
_cell.angle_beta   90.00
_cell.angle_gamma   90.00
#
_symmetry.space_group_name_H-M   'P 1'
#
loop_
_entity.id
_entity.type
_entity.pdbx_description
1 polymer ?
#
loop_
_entity_poly.entity_id
_entity_poly.type
_entity_poly.pdbx_seq_one_letter_code
_entity_poly.pdbx_strand_id
1 'polypeptide(L)'
;ARQAQQSALEYAVVAKGLPRVVEARLAQAWDDADVPQLLEQLRGVLEEGVQRLSSLECFRREVLAGVLSWGPLHRQGAFWYEHADKLLDQNALLLKALLRVVETAQEPTTLAVACNDLHRFVSHCPAGRGLVVDLGGKQLVMRLVAHPDADVRREALLCIQNILLSKDKVDVLQRGGG
;
A
#
# COMPACT_ATOMS: atom_id res chain seq x y z
N ALA A 1 -11.85 -9.11 16.79
CA ALA A 1 -10.79 -10.08 17.15
C ALA A 1 -9.58 -9.98 16.24
N ARG A 2 -9.68 -10.33 14.93
CA ARG A 2 -8.53 -10.29 13.99
C ARG A 2 -7.80 -8.94 13.91
N GLN A 3 -8.53 -7.82 13.84
CA GLN A 3 -7.93 -6.48 13.74
C GLN A 3 -7.19 -6.03 15.01
N ALA A 4 -7.65 -6.47 16.19
CA ALA A 4 -6.98 -6.24 17.48
C ALA A 4 -5.73 -7.13 17.63
N GLN A 5 -5.80 -8.36 17.12
CA GLN A 5 -4.68 -9.30 17.10
C GLN A 5 -3.60 -8.87 16.11
N GLN A 6 -4.02 -8.30 14.96
CA GLN A 6 -3.13 -7.69 13.97
C GLN A 6 -2.39 -6.51 14.60
N SER A 7 -3.09 -5.50 15.14
CA SER A 7 -2.48 -4.31 15.77
C SER A 7 -1.57 -4.64 16.96
N ALA A 8 -1.89 -5.67 17.76
CA ALA A 8 -1.00 -6.16 18.81
C ALA A 8 0.29 -6.79 18.26
N LEU A 9 0.19 -7.56 17.16
CA LEU A 9 1.35 -8.08 16.45
C LEU A 9 2.19 -6.94 15.83
N GLU A 10 1.56 -5.90 15.27
CA GLU A 10 2.28 -4.74 14.72
C GLU A 10 3.12 -4.04 15.80
N TYR A 11 2.53 -3.82 16.98
CA TYR A 11 3.24 -3.24 18.12
C TYR A 11 4.37 -4.15 18.64
N ALA A 12 4.13 -5.46 18.76
CA ALA A 12 5.11 -6.40 19.29
C ALA A 12 6.33 -6.59 18.36
N VAL A 13 6.10 -6.62 17.04
CA VAL A 13 7.14 -6.75 16.03
C VAL A 13 8.00 -5.50 15.94
N VAL A 14 7.38 -4.31 15.84
CA VAL A 14 8.09 -3.06 15.57
C VAL A 14 8.63 -2.41 16.84
N ALA A 15 7.86 -2.39 17.93
CA ALA A 15 8.22 -1.64 19.14
C ALA A 15 8.93 -2.47 20.21
N LYS A 16 8.79 -3.81 20.21
CA LYS A 16 9.31 -4.69 21.27
C LYS A 16 10.38 -5.68 20.81
N GLY A 17 10.70 -5.71 19.52
CA GLY A 17 11.77 -6.57 19.00
C GLY A 17 11.51 -8.06 19.18
N LEU A 18 10.22 -8.47 19.16
CA LEU A 18 9.82 -9.86 19.36
C LEU A 18 10.54 -10.86 18.43
N PRO A 19 10.85 -10.54 17.15
CA PRO A 19 11.66 -11.42 16.31
C PRO A 19 13.03 -11.76 16.94
N ARG A 20 13.70 -10.78 17.56
CA ARG A 20 14.98 -11.00 18.24
C ARG A 20 14.84 -11.90 19.47
N VAL A 21 13.71 -11.83 20.16
CA VAL A 21 13.44 -12.68 21.33
C VAL A 21 13.20 -14.12 20.89
N VAL A 22 12.46 -14.34 19.81
CA VAL A 22 12.22 -15.69 19.26
C VAL A 22 13.52 -16.32 18.77
N GLU A 23 14.35 -15.59 18.04
CA GLU A 23 15.69 -16.04 17.64
C GLU A 23 16.57 -16.41 18.84
N ALA A 24 16.59 -15.56 19.88
CA ALA A 24 17.36 -15.84 21.08
C ALA A 24 16.87 -17.08 21.83
N ARG A 25 15.57 -17.38 21.79
CA ARG A 25 14.96 -18.57 22.43
C ARG A 25 15.17 -19.83 21.60
N LEU A 26 15.14 -19.75 20.28
CA LEU A 26 15.49 -20.87 19.39
C LEU A 26 16.94 -21.33 19.55
N ALA A 27 17.85 -20.41 19.87
CA ALA A 27 19.26 -20.71 20.12
C ALA A 27 19.52 -21.41 21.48
N GLN A 28 18.52 -21.58 22.34
CA GLN A 28 18.66 -22.26 23.63
C GLN A 28 18.38 -23.77 23.51
N ALA A 29 18.99 -24.56 24.39
CA ALA A 29 18.63 -25.96 24.56
C ALA A 29 17.31 -26.06 25.34
N TRP A 30 16.40 -26.90 24.85
CA TRP A 30 15.09 -27.16 25.45
C TRP A 30 14.98 -28.65 25.76
N ASP A 31 14.54 -28.97 26.97
CA ASP A 31 14.31 -30.36 27.40
C ASP A 31 13.00 -30.93 26.80
N ASP A 32 12.10 -30.04 26.38
CA ASP A 32 10.83 -30.36 25.74
C ASP A 32 10.94 -30.22 24.22
N ALA A 33 10.66 -31.29 23.50
CA ALA A 33 10.76 -31.35 22.04
C ALA A 33 9.68 -30.53 21.31
N ASP A 34 8.56 -30.23 21.97
CA ASP A 34 7.47 -29.45 21.38
C ASP A 34 7.78 -27.95 21.36
N VAL A 35 8.63 -27.48 22.29
CA VAL A 35 8.96 -26.06 22.44
C VAL A 35 9.71 -25.50 21.21
N PRO A 36 10.80 -26.13 20.70
CA PRO A 36 11.43 -25.69 19.46
C PRO A 36 10.47 -25.68 18.27
N GLN A 37 9.56 -26.66 18.18
CA GLN A 37 8.58 -26.77 17.10
C GLN A 37 7.58 -25.62 17.11
N LEU A 38 7.09 -25.23 18.28
CA LEU A 38 6.20 -24.08 18.44
C LEU A 38 6.92 -22.74 18.19
N LEU A 39 8.17 -22.61 18.63
CA LEU A 39 9.00 -21.42 18.38
C LEU A 39 9.27 -21.24 16.88
N GLU A 40 9.50 -22.33 16.15
CA GLU A 40 9.71 -22.34 14.70
C GLU A 40 8.45 -21.89 13.94
N GLN A 41 7.28 -22.41 14.34
CA GLN A 41 5.98 -21.95 13.81
C GLN A 41 5.75 -20.45 14.08
N LEU A 42 6.07 -20.00 15.30
CA LEU A 42 5.96 -18.59 15.68
C LEU A 42 6.91 -17.70 14.88
N ARG A 43 8.13 -18.16 14.59
CA ARG A 43 9.09 -17.46 13.72
C ARG A 43 8.50 -17.21 12.34
N GLY A 44 7.97 -18.25 11.68
CA GLY A 44 7.38 -18.11 10.34
C GLY A 44 6.25 -17.07 10.30
N VAL A 45 5.35 -17.10 11.28
CA VAL A 45 4.26 -16.12 11.40
C VAL A 45 4.79 -14.69 11.66
N LEU A 46 5.83 -14.56 12.47
CA LEU A 46 6.46 -13.27 12.74
C LEU A 46 7.20 -12.72 11.52
N GLU A 47 7.90 -13.56 10.75
CA GLU A 47 8.59 -13.16 9.52
C GLU A 47 7.59 -12.65 8.47
N GLU A 48 6.48 -13.36 8.26
CA GLU A 48 5.40 -12.89 7.39
C GLU A 48 4.78 -11.58 7.90
N GLY A 49 4.61 -11.44 9.23
CA GLY A 49 4.14 -10.20 9.85
C GLY A 49 5.12 -9.03 9.66
N VAL A 50 6.42 -9.25 9.90
CA VAL A 50 7.50 -8.28 9.71
C VAL A 50 7.55 -7.84 8.25
N GLN A 51 7.53 -8.78 7.31
CA GLN A 51 7.61 -8.45 5.88
C GLN A 51 6.43 -7.59 5.44
N ARG A 52 5.21 -7.94 5.83
CA ARG A 52 4.01 -7.14 5.49
C ARG A 52 4.01 -5.76 6.14
N LEU A 53 4.32 -5.67 7.44
CA LEU A 53 4.34 -4.39 8.15
C LEU A 53 5.48 -3.49 7.70
N SER A 54 6.64 -4.07 7.45
CA SER A 54 7.75 -3.33 6.86
C SER A 54 7.37 -2.78 5.49
N SER A 55 6.56 -3.49 4.70
CA SER A 55 6.14 -3.05 3.36
C SER A 55 5.25 -1.80 3.40
N LEU A 56 4.24 -1.76 4.28
CA LEU A 56 3.35 -0.59 4.40
C LEU A 56 4.06 0.59 5.06
N GLU A 57 4.87 0.35 6.09
CA GLU A 57 5.65 1.42 6.71
C GLU A 57 6.72 1.98 5.76
N CYS A 58 7.31 1.14 4.90
CA CYS A 58 8.18 1.62 3.82
C CYS A 58 7.41 2.50 2.84
N PHE A 59 6.24 2.06 2.37
CA PHE A 59 5.37 2.88 1.51
C PHE A 59 5.01 4.22 2.17
N ARG A 60 4.59 4.19 3.44
CA ARG A 60 4.26 5.39 4.22
C ARG A 60 5.46 6.34 4.30
N ARG A 61 6.66 5.82 4.54
CA ARG A 61 7.89 6.61 4.58
C ARG A 61 8.20 7.26 3.24
N GLU A 62 8.09 6.53 2.13
CA GLU A 62 8.34 7.08 0.78
C GLU A 62 7.34 8.18 0.43
N VAL A 63 6.05 7.96 0.68
CA VAL A 63 4.99 8.95 0.44
C VAL A 63 5.19 10.20 1.29
N LEU A 64 5.50 10.04 2.58
CA LEU A 64 5.72 11.19 3.48
C LEU A 64 7.03 11.93 3.18
N ALA A 65 8.05 11.23 2.69
CA ALA A 65 9.27 11.86 2.20
C ALA A 65 9.07 12.60 0.86
N GLY A 66 8.02 12.24 0.11
CA GLY A 66 7.72 12.82 -1.20
C GLY A 66 8.67 12.36 -2.31
N VAL A 67 9.40 11.26 -2.08
CA VAL A 67 10.33 10.66 -3.05
C VAL A 67 9.92 9.20 -3.20
N LEU A 68 9.44 8.86 -4.38
CA LEU A 68 8.92 7.53 -4.70
C LEU A 68 9.80 6.91 -5.78
N SER A 69 10.06 5.61 -5.65
CA SER A 69 10.85 4.88 -6.63
C SER A 69 10.14 3.60 -7.04
N TRP A 70 10.36 3.18 -8.28
CA TRP A 70 9.78 1.95 -8.75
C TRP A 70 10.27 0.75 -7.93
N GLY A 71 9.34 0.11 -7.22
CA GLY A 71 9.62 -1.04 -6.37
C GLY A 71 8.45 -2.03 -6.33
N PRO A 72 8.61 -3.15 -5.61
CA PRO A 72 7.56 -4.15 -5.47
C PRO A 72 6.26 -3.58 -4.86
N LEU A 73 6.37 -2.62 -3.91
CA LEU A 73 5.24 -1.95 -3.26
C LEU A 73 4.32 -1.24 -4.27
N HIS A 74 4.92 -0.63 -5.29
CA HIS A 74 4.22 0.16 -6.30
C HIS A 74 3.72 -0.70 -7.47
N ARG A 75 4.14 -1.97 -7.57
CA ARG A 75 3.84 -2.82 -8.75
C ARG A 75 2.98 -4.04 -8.43
N GLN A 76 3.13 -4.63 -7.25
CA GLN A 76 2.48 -5.89 -6.91
C GLN A 76 1.03 -5.67 -6.48
N GLY A 77 0.10 -6.38 -7.12
CA GLY A 77 -1.33 -6.30 -6.76
C GLY A 77 -1.62 -6.78 -5.33
N ALA A 78 -0.84 -7.75 -4.83
CA ALA A 78 -1.01 -8.28 -3.46
C ALA A 78 -0.88 -7.20 -2.38
N PHE A 79 0.08 -6.28 -2.53
CA PHE A 79 0.23 -5.12 -1.63
C PHE A 79 -1.04 -4.27 -1.59
N TRP A 80 -1.58 -3.93 -2.77
CA TRP A 80 -2.76 -3.07 -2.88
C TRP A 80 -4.03 -3.78 -2.42
N TYR A 81 -4.14 -5.09 -2.62
CA TYR A 81 -5.25 -5.88 -2.10
C TYR A 81 -5.28 -5.87 -0.56
N GLU A 82 -4.11 -5.94 0.09
CA GLU A 82 -4.03 -5.96 1.55
C GLU A 82 -4.08 -4.57 2.20
N HIS A 83 -3.60 -3.53 1.52
CA HIS A 83 -3.30 -2.25 2.15
C HIS A 83 -4.03 -1.03 1.57
N ALA A 84 -4.75 -1.15 0.45
CA ALA A 84 -5.43 0.01 -0.15
C ALA A 84 -6.39 0.68 0.84
N ASP A 85 -7.19 -0.07 1.58
CA ASP A 85 -8.16 0.49 2.53
C ASP A 85 -7.49 1.30 3.66
N LYS A 86 -6.25 0.96 4.02
CA LYS A 86 -5.50 1.68 5.07
C LYS A 86 -5.16 3.12 4.66
N LEU A 87 -5.22 3.47 3.37
CA LEU A 87 -5.04 4.86 2.93
C LEU A 87 -6.21 5.77 3.34
N LEU A 88 -7.37 5.20 3.68
CA LEU A 88 -8.55 5.91 4.18
C LEU A 88 -8.50 6.17 5.70
N ASP A 89 -7.63 5.46 6.42
CA ASP A 89 -7.50 5.60 7.86
C ASP A 89 -7.06 7.02 8.26
N GLN A 90 -7.35 7.37 9.52
CA GLN A 90 -6.96 8.65 10.12
C GLN A 90 -7.41 9.85 9.26
N ASN A 91 -8.66 9.87 8.78
CA ASN A 91 -9.16 10.93 7.89
C ASN A 91 -8.36 11.05 6.58
N ALA A 92 -7.99 9.90 6.02
CA ALA A 92 -7.27 9.75 4.76
C ALA A 92 -5.95 10.55 4.69
N LEU A 93 -5.20 10.64 5.80
CA LEU A 93 -3.94 11.38 5.84
C LEU A 93 -2.92 10.86 4.83
N LEU A 94 -2.83 9.54 4.67
CA LEU A 94 -1.87 8.94 3.74
C LEU A 94 -2.28 9.19 2.28
N LEU A 95 -3.57 9.11 1.96
CA LEU A 95 -4.08 9.49 0.64
C LEU A 95 -3.83 10.98 0.34
N LYS A 96 -4.07 11.87 1.31
CA LYS A 96 -3.79 13.30 1.17
C LYS A 96 -2.30 13.57 0.94
N ALA A 97 -1.43 12.83 1.63
CA ALA A 97 0.00 12.91 1.40
C ALA A 97 0.37 12.45 -0.01
N LEU A 98 -0.17 11.33 -0.50
CA LEU A 98 0.04 10.86 -1.88
C LEU A 98 -0.43 11.90 -2.91
N LEU A 99 -1.61 12.50 -2.72
CA LEU A 99 -2.10 13.59 -3.58
C LEU A 99 -1.19 14.81 -3.54
N ARG A 100 -0.61 15.14 -2.37
CA ARG A 100 0.37 16.20 -2.25
C ARG A 100 1.65 15.91 -3.04
N VAL A 101 2.09 14.64 -3.09
CA VAL A 101 3.20 14.22 -3.95
C VAL A 101 2.86 14.44 -5.42
N VAL A 102 1.67 14.02 -5.87
CA VAL A 102 1.18 14.28 -7.25
C VAL A 102 1.15 15.78 -7.57
N GLU A 103 0.80 16.62 -6.60
CA GLU A 103 0.71 18.07 -6.79
C GLU A 103 2.09 18.76 -6.86
N THR A 104 3.08 18.31 -6.08
CA THR A 104 4.29 19.09 -5.81
C THR A 104 5.61 18.45 -6.24
N ALA A 105 5.64 17.15 -6.49
CA ALA A 105 6.85 16.50 -6.97
C ALA A 105 7.26 17.05 -8.34
N GLN A 106 8.56 17.18 -8.55
CA GLN A 106 9.14 17.64 -9.83
C GLN A 106 9.87 16.53 -10.56
N GLU A 107 10.30 15.49 -9.83
CA GLU A 107 11.03 14.38 -10.40
C GLU A 107 10.06 13.46 -11.17
N PRO A 108 10.30 13.19 -12.46
CA PRO A 108 9.36 12.43 -13.30
C PRO A 108 9.05 11.03 -12.79
N THR A 109 10.03 10.30 -12.27
CA THR A 109 9.83 8.94 -11.74
C THR A 109 8.87 8.96 -10.57
N THR A 110 9.03 9.90 -9.65
CA THR A 110 8.19 10.09 -8.46
C THR A 110 6.76 10.41 -8.87
N LEU A 111 6.56 11.30 -9.85
CA LEU A 111 5.23 11.62 -10.40
C LEU A 111 4.59 10.41 -11.07
N ALA A 112 5.33 9.68 -11.90
CA ALA A 112 4.83 8.48 -12.58
C ALA A 112 4.41 7.40 -11.57
N VAL A 113 5.25 7.15 -10.55
CA VAL A 113 4.94 6.20 -9.47
C VAL A 113 3.71 6.67 -8.68
N ALA A 114 3.62 7.95 -8.31
CA ALA A 114 2.47 8.49 -7.58
C ALA A 114 1.15 8.36 -8.37
N CYS A 115 1.17 8.61 -9.68
CA CYS A 115 0.01 8.41 -10.55
C CYS A 115 -0.39 6.93 -10.63
N ASN A 116 0.58 6.02 -10.78
CA ASN A 116 0.36 4.57 -10.75
C ASN A 116 -0.23 4.12 -9.40
N ASP A 117 0.28 4.62 -8.29
CA ASP A 117 -0.19 4.27 -6.95
C ASP A 117 -1.63 4.72 -6.73
N LEU A 118 -1.96 5.94 -7.15
CA LEU A 118 -3.33 6.44 -7.10
C LEU A 118 -4.26 5.62 -8.00
N HIS A 119 -3.80 5.22 -9.19
CA HIS A 119 -4.54 4.31 -10.07
C HIS A 119 -4.83 2.97 -9.36
N ARG A 120 -3.82 2.38 -8.73
CA ARG A 120 -3.95 1.09 -8.03
C ARG A 120 -4.84 1.18 -6.81
N PHE A 121 -4.71 2.25 -6.03
CA PHE A 121 -5.61 2.54 -4.92
C PHE A 121 -7.07 2.56 -5.39
N VAL A 122 -7.39 3.30 -6.46
CA VAL A 122 -8.75 3.39 -7.00
C VAL A 122 -9.27 2.05 -7.54
N SER A 123 -8.37 1.21 -8.08
CA SER A 123 -8.71 -0.14 -8.54
C SER A 123 -9.05 -1.09 -7.39
N HIS A 124 -8.32 -1.03 -6.27
CA HIS A 124 -8.45 -1.97 -5.15
C HIS A 124 -9.37 -1.47 -4.03
N CYS A 125 -9.59 -0.15 -3.93
CA CYS A 125 -10.51 0.48 -3.00
C CYS A 125 -11.53 1.36 -3.77
N PRO A 126 -12.58 0.76 -4.38
CA PRO A 126 -13.59 1.51 -5.11
C PRO A 126 -14.32 2.56 -4.25
N ALA A 127 -14.46 2.31 -2.94
CA ALA A 127 -15.03 3.26 -1.99
C ALA A 127 -14.20 4.55 -1.88
N GLY A 128 -12.88 4.47 -2.03
CA GLY A 128 -11.97 5.62 -2.00
C GLY A 128 -12.01 6.49 -3.26
N ARG A 129 -12.60 6.02 -4.37
CA ARG A 129 -12.66 6.77 -5.64
C ARG A 129 -13.37 8.12 -5.47
N GLY A 130 -14.53 8.13 -4.79
CA GLY A 130 -15.28 9.37 -4.54
C GLY A 130 -14.43 10.37 -3.75
N LEU A 131 -13.74 9.88 -2.71
CA LEU A 131 -12.87 10.72 -1.90
C LEU A 131 -11.69 11.30 -2.69
N VAL A 132 -11.10 10.56 -3.63
CA VAL A 132 -10.06 11.10 -4.53
C VAL A 132 -10.60 12.27 -5.36
N VAL A 133 -11.85 12.20 -5.82
CA VAL A 133 -12.49 13.29 -6.57
C VAL A 133 -12.76 14.48 -5.64
N ASP A 134 -13.31 14.25 -4.46
CA ASP A 134 -13.65 15.29 -3.47
C ASP A 134 -12.40 16.03 -2.97
N LEU A 135 -11.26 15.33 -2.87
CA LEU A 135 -9.96 15.92 -2.52
C LEU A 135 -9.26 16.60 -3.72
N GLY A 136 -9.91 16.72 -4.88
CA GLY A 136 -9.36 17.40 -6.05
C GLY A 136 -8.36 16.58 -6.87
N GLY A 137 -8.16 15.30 -6.54
CA GLY A 137 -7.19 14.42 -7.20
C GLY A 137 -7.39 14.28 -8.71
N LYS A 138 -8.65 14.32 -9.17
CA LYS A 138 -8.98 14.35 -10.61
C LYS A 138 -8.23 15.47 -11.35
N GLN A 139 -8.24 16.69 -10.81
CA GLN A 139 -7.64 17.84 -11.48
C GLN A 139 -6.11 17.81 -11.40
N LEU A 140 -5.56 17.32 -10.29
CA LEU A 140 -4.13 17.12 -10.14
C LEU A 140 -3.59 16.15 -11.21
N VAL A 141 -4.23 14.98 -11.37
CA VAL A 141 -3.80 13.99 -12.37
C VAL A 141 -4.04 14.48 -13.80
N MET A 142 -5.16 15.16 -14.08
CA MET A 142 -5.43 15.69 -15.42
C MET A 142 -4.34 16.63 -15.93
N ARG A 143 -3.74 17.45 -15.05
CA ARG A 143 -2.63 18.33 -15.42
C ARG A 143 -1.39 17.56 -15.90
N LEU A 144 -1.18 16.34 -15.38
CA LEU A 144 -0.02 15.51 -15.71
C LEU A 144 -0.18 14.70 -17.01
N VAL A 145 -1.39 14.61 -17.55
CA VAL A 145 -1.63 13.92 -18.84
C VAL A 145 -0.88 14.59 -20.01
N ALA A 146 -0.60 15.89 -19.88
CA ALA A 146 0.19 16.67 -20.85
C ALA A 146 1.65 16.91 -20.42
N HIS A 147 2.15 16.18 -19.42
CA HIS A 147 3.52 16.33 -18.92
C HIS A 147 4.58 16.05 -20.01
N PRO A 148 5.77 16.69 -20.03
CA PRO A 148 6.80 16.44 -21.05
C PRO A 148 7.40 15.02 -20.99
N ASP A 149 7.44 14.41 -19.81
CA ASP A 149 7.90 13.03 -19.62
C ASP A 149 6.84 12.00 -20.06
N ALA A 150 7.25 10.98 -20.81
CA ALA A 150 6.34 10.00 -21.39
C ALA A 150 5.73 9.04 -20.36
N ASP A 151 6.48 8.65 -19.34
CA ASP A 151 6.01 7.73 -18.31
C ASP A 151 5.00 8.42 -17.40
N VAL A 152 5.26 9.68 -17.04
CA VAL A 152 4.29 10.51 -16.30
C VAL A 152 2.97 10.63 -17.07
N ARG A 153 3.02 10.95 -18.37
CA ARG A 153 1.80 11.03 -19.20
C ARG A 153 1.04 9.70 -19.21
N ARG A 154 1.76 8.59 -19.41
CA ARG A 154 1.16 7.26 -19.47
C ARG A 154 0.45 6.91 -18.17
N GLU A 155 1.12 7.03 -17.04
CA GLU A 155 0.55 6.66 -15.74
C GLU A 155 -0.58 7.62 -15.32
N ALA A 156 -0.44 8.92 -15.59
CA ALA A 156 -1.50 9.90 -15.36
C ALA A 156 -2.74 9.58 -16.20
N LEU A 157 -2.55 9.20 -17.47
CA LEU A 157 -3.64 8.84 -18.37
C LEU A 157 -4.38 7.58 -17.89
N LEU A 158 -3.66 6.53 -17.46
CA LEU A 158 -4.27 5.33 -16.89
C LEU A 158 -5.03 5.62 -15.59
N CYS A 159 -4.45 6.47 -14.74
CA CYS A 159 -5.06 6.89 -13.50
C CYS A 159 -6.37 7.65 -13.74
N ILE A 160 -6.36 8.67 -14.60
CA ILE A 160 -7.55 9.49 -14.85
C ILE A 160 -8.66 8.69 -15.53
N GLN A 161 -8.33 7.79 -16.47
CA GLN A 161 -9.33 6.91 -17.08
C GLN A 161 -10.06 6.10 -16.02
N ASN A 162 -9.32 5.52 -15.07
CA ASN A 162 -9.90 4.74 -13.97
C ASN A 162 -10.77 5.59 -13.02
N ILE A 163 -10.30 6.79 -12.64
CA ILE A 163 -11.08 7.73 -11.81
C ILE A 163 -12.41 8.10 -12.48
N LEU A 164 -12.42 8.26 -13.81
CA LEU A 164 -13.59 8.65 -14.60
C LEU A 164 -14.57 7.51 -14.89
N LEU A 165 -14.19 6.25 -14.66
CA LEU A 165 -15.13 5.12 -14.81
C LEU A 165 -16.16 5.17 -13.67
N SER A 166 -17.42 5.44 -14.03
CA SER A 166 -18.55 5.38 -13.10
C SER A 166 -18.87 3.93 -12.69
N LYS A 167 -19.57 3.75 -11.55
CA LYS A 167 -20.03 2.45 -11.02
C LYS A 167 -20.69 1.56 -12.09
N ASP A 168 -21.40 2.16 -13.04
CA ASP A 168 -22.21 1.44 -14.04
C ASP A 168 -21.40 0.64 -15.06
N LYS A 169 -20.14 1.03 -15.36
CA LYS A 169 -19.32 0.32 -16.35
C LYS A 169 -18.52 -0.84 -15.79
N VAL A 170 -18.24 -0.84 -14.48
CA VAL A 170 -17.47 -1.90 -13.83
C VAL A 170 -18.31 -3.18 -13.70
N ASP A 171 -19.59 -3.05 -13.34
CA ASP A 171 -20.52 -4.18 -13.29
C ASP A 171 -20.79 -4.78 -14.68
N VAL A 172 -20.83 -3.95 -15.73
CA VAL A 172 -21.04 -4.41 -17.12
C VAL A 172 -19.84 -5.23 -17.62
N LEU A 173 -18.61 -4.86 -17.27
CA LEU A 173 -17.41 -5.61 -17.65
C LEU A 173 -17.22 -6.89 -16.84
N GLN A 174 -17.73 -6.96 -15.61
CA GLN A 174 -17.66 -8.17 -14.77
C GLN A 174 -18.81 -9.15 -15.02
N ARG A 175 -19.95 -8.72 -15.56
CA ARG A 175 -21.11 -9.58 -15.89
C ARG A 175 -21.17 -10.04 -17.35
N GLY A 176 -20.35 -9.49 -18.24
CA GLY A 176 -20.34 -9.82 -19.68
C GLY A 176 -19.40 -10.96 -20.10
N GLY A 177 -18.87 -11.73 -19.14
CA GLY A 177 -17.92 -12.84 -19.37
C GLY A 177 -18.47 -14.22 -19.00
N GLY A 178 -19.77 -14.46 -19.22
CA GLY A 178 -20.43 -15.76 -19.06
C GLY A 178 -21.14 -16.19 -20.33
#